data_AF-A0A934Z8M9-F1
#
_entry.id   AF-A0A934Z8M9-F1
#
_cell.length_a   1.000
_cell.length_b   1.000
_cell.length_c   1.000
_cell.angle_alpha   90.00
_cell.angle_beta   90.00
_cell.angle_gamma   90.00
#
_symmetry.space_group_name_H-M   'P 1'
#
loop_
_entity.id
_entity.type
_entity.pdbx_description
1 polymer ?
#
loop_
_entity_poly.entity_id
_entity_poly.type
_entity_poly.pdbx_seq_one_letter_code
_entity_poly.pdbx_strand_id
1 'polypeptide(L)'
;MATPKKKPTKPTATLARSLRENAAAAHAAKLTRLRTEGTAAIERVRDLRARIEDDFLEIGQELATLNDPQVIEAMGYDDFAAVCTDALGMSVAKARQLIAVTTRLAPQLARSLGQDRAVALLSLVDATPEEDTPAEVWKATLTLPDGAKLDVDKATTAAIREAATMIRRHHAAKKPGRGRGLTVSPEEQAAATKIEKSIGRDQQLAGSTVTLKAGSKARGARVVIAVDLRLAGRMAKAVAKAVA
;
A
#
# COMPACT_ATOMS: atom_id res chain seq x y z
N MET A 1 -76.51 14.40 -24.51
CA MET A 1 -75.87 15.65 -25.00
C MET A 1 -74.37 15.52 -24.84
N ALA A 2 -73.64 15.28 -25.94
CA ALA A 2 -72.19 15.13 -25.93
C ALA A 2 -71.53 16.46 -26.31
N THR A 3 -70.71 17.00 -25.42
CA THR A 3 -69.90 18.20 -25.68
C THR A 3 -68.78 17.86 -26.68
N PRO A 4 -68.57 18.69 -27.73
CA PRO A 4 -67.53 18.40 -28.70
C PRO A 4 -66.15 18.67 -28.09
N LYS A 5 -65.28 17.65 -28.10
CA LYS A 5 -63.88 17.74 -27.67
C LYS A 5 -63.12 18.71 -28.57
N LYS A 6 -62.55 19.76 -27.96
CA LYS A 6 -61.68 20.75 -28.61
C LYS A 6 -60.42 20.06 -29.15
N LYS A 7 -60.22 20.06 -30.48
CA LYS A 7 -59.01 19.52 -31.13
C LYS A 7 -57.77 20.31 -30.68
N PRO A 8 -56.62 19.66 -30.41
CA PRO A 8 -55.39 20.37 -30.08
C PRO A 8 -54.85 21.06 -31.34
N THR A 9 -54.77 22.38 -31.29
CA THR A 9 -54.12 23.21 -32.31
C THR A 9 -52.61 22.95 -32.28
N LYS A 10 -52.05 22.43 -33.38
CA LYS A 10 -50.59 22.32 -33.56
C LYS A 10 -49.98 23.73 -33.51
N PRO A 11 -48.89 23.97 -32.76
CA PRO A 11 -48.21 25.25 -32.78
C PRO A 11 -47.44 25.37 -34.10
N THR A 12 -48.03 26.07 -35.07
CA THR A 12 -47.44 26.31 -36.39
C THR A 12 -46.97 27.76 -36.52
N ALA A 13 -46.24 28.27 -35.53
CA ALA A 13 -45.54 29.54 -35.68
C ALA A 13 -44.09 29.24 -36.06
N THR A 14 -43.83 29.10 -37.37
CA THR A 14 -42.46 29.09 -37.88
C THR A 14 -41.81 30.42 -37.49
N LEU A 15 -40.73 30.37 -36.69
CA LEU A 15 -40.01 31.58 -36.26
C LEU A 15 -39.70 32.46 -37.47
N ALA A 16 -39.95 33.77 -37.33
CA ALA A 16 -39.62 34.77 -38.34
C ALA A 16 -38.17 34.60 -38.79
N ARG A 17 -37.89 34.82 -40.08
CA ARG A 17 -36.57 34.58 -40.69
C ARG A 17 -35.42 35.21 -39.89
N SER A 18 -35.60 36.45 -39.47
CA SER A 18 -34.64 37.20 -38.64
C SER A 18 -34.35 36.53 -37.30
N LEU A 19 -35.37 35.95 -36.64
CA LEU A 19 -35.18 35.23 -35.37
C LEU A 19 -34.40 33.92 -35.57
N ARG A 20 -34.61 33.22 -36.69
CA ARG A 20 -33.85 32.00 -37.02
C ARG A 20 -32.39 32.32 -37.35
N GLU A 21 -32.13 33.37 -38.10
CA GLU A 21 -30.78 33.83 -38.44
C GLU A 21 -30.02 34.29 -37.18
N ASN A 22 -30.66 35.06 -36.31
CA ASN A 22 -30.08 35.48 -35.03
C ASN A 22 -29.82 34.30 -34.09
N ALA A 23 -30.74 33.32 -34.01
CA ALA A 23 -30.54 32.13 -33.20
C ALA A 23 -29.39 31.26 -33.73
N ALA A 24 -29.24 31.12 -35.06
CA ALA A 24 -28.14 30.39 -35.68
C ALA A 24 -26.79 31.10 -35.43
N ALA A 25 -26.74 32.42 -35.55
CA ALA A 25 -25.55 33.22 -35.26
C ALA A 25 -25.15 33.12 -33.78
N ALA A 26 -26.12 33.25 -32.85
CA ALA A 26 -25.88 33.11 -31.42
C ALA A 26 -25.41 31.69 -31.05
N HIS A 27 -25.97 30.67 -31.69
CA HIS A 27 -25.54 29.28 -31.52
C HIS A 27 -24.11 29.05 -32.03
N ALA A 28 -23.78 29.55 -33.23
CA ALA A 28 -22.43 29.47 -33.79
C ALA A 28 -21.39 30.22 -32.93
N ALA A 29 -21.74 31.41 -32.45
CA ALA A 29 -20.90 32.16 -31.51
C ALA A 29 -20.69 31.42 -30.19
N LYS A 30 -21.77 30.80 -29.65
CA LYS A 30 -21.69 29.96 -28.45
C LYS A 30 -20.79 28.75 -28.67
N LEU A 31 -20.93 28.04 -29.80
CA LEU A 31 -20.07 26.90 -30.11
C LEU A 31 -18.60 27.30 -30.27
N THR A 32 -18.33 28.45 -30.89
CA THR A 32 -16.97 28.98 -31.04
C THR A 32 -16.36 29.27 -29.66
N ARG A 33 -17.10 29.97 -28.78
CA ARG A 33 -16.67 30.23 -27.41
C ARG A 33 -16.40 28.93 -26.64
N LEU A 34 -17.33 27.98 -26.66
CA LEU A 34 -17.18 26.69 -25.97
C LEU A 34 -15.98 25.90 -26.51
N ARG A 35 -15.70 25.97 -27.82
CA ARG A 35 -14.53 25.33 -28.42
C ARG A 35 -13.24 25.98 -27.90
N THR A 36 -13.17 27.31 -27.87
CA THR A 36 -12.01 28.04 -27.32
C THR A 36 -11.80 27.72 -25.83
N GLU A 37 -12.86 27.77 -25.03
CA GLU A 37 -12.82 27.40 -23.60
C GLU A 37 -12.37 25.95 -23.40
N GLY A 38 -12.90 25.03 -24.20
CA GLY A 38 -12.53 23.61 -24.16
C GLY A 38 -11.07 23.36 -24.54
N THR A 39 -10.57 24.01 -25.60
CA THR A 39 -9.16 23.91 -26.00
C THR A 39 -8.22 24.48 -24.93
N ALA A 40 -8.54 25.65 -24.38
CA ALA A 40 -7.76 26.26 -23.30
C ALA A 40 -7.76 25.39 -22.03
N ALA A 41 -8.88 24.75 -21.69
CA ALA A 41 -8.95 23.82 -20.57
C ALA A 41 -8.06 22.57 -20.80
N ILE A 42 -8.03 22.02 -22.02
CA ILE A 42 -7.15 20.90 -22.37
C ILE A 42 -5.68 21.30 -22.23
N GLU A 43 -5.29 22.47 -22.72
CA GLU A 43 -3.93 23.00 -22.57
C GLU A 43 -3.58 23.17 -21.09
N ARG A 44 -4.48 23.77 -20.30
CA ARG A 44 -4.27 23.93 -18.86
C ARG A 44 -4.10 22.59 -18.13
N VAL A 45 -4.88 21.58 -18.48
CA VAL A 45 -4.73 20.23 -17.90
C VAL A 45 -3.39 19.61 -18.28
N ARG A 46 -2.91 19.82 -19.51
CA ARG A 46 -1.57 19.35 -19.93
C ARG A 46 -0.46 20.03 -19.13
N ASP A 47 -0.54 21.33 -18.92
CA ASP A 47 0.44 22.09 -18.12
C ASP A 47 0.45 21.63 -16.66
N LEU A 48 -0.73 21.45 -16.07
CA LEU A 48 -0.85 20.96 -14.69
C LEU A 48 -0.27 19.54 -14.55
N ARG A 49 -0.51 18.68 -15.54
CA ARG A 49 0.05 17.31 -15.54
C ARG A 49 1.57 17.33 -15.63
N ALA A 50 2.15 18.16 -16.49
CA ALA A 50 3.60 18.31 -16.60
C ALA A 50 4.21 18.82 -15.28
N ARG A 51 3.57 19.80 -14.64
CA ARG A 51 3.99 20.30 -13.32
C ARG A 51 3.95 19.20 -12.25
N ILE A 52 2.87 18.42 -12.17
CA ILE A 52 2.79 17.30 -11.22
C ILE A 52 3.93 16.28 -11.43
N GLU A 53 4.34 16.05 -12.68
CA GLU A 53 5.48 15.19 -13.02
C GLU A 53 6.84 15.75 -12.58
N ASP A 54 6.97 17.06 -12.39
CA ASP A 54 8.18 17.66 -11.80
C ASP A 54 8.06 17.78 -10.27
N ASP A 55 6.90 18.20 -9.77
CA ASP A 55 6.64 18.44 -8.35
C ASP A 55 6.92 17.19 -7.49
N PHE A 56 6.65 15.97 -7.98
CA PHE A 56 6.92 14.77 -7.19
C PHE A 56 8.42 14.53 -6.92
N LEU A 57 9.30 14.99 -7.82
CA LEU A 57 10.74 14.90 -7.64
C LEU A 57 11.23 15.95 -6.65
N GLU A 58 10.72 17.17 -6.76
CA GLU A 58 11.04 18.24 -5.81
C GLU A 58 10.55 17.88 -4.40
N ILE A 59 9.30 17.40 -4.27
CA ILE A 59 8.76 16.91 -2.99
C ILE A 59 9.63 15.78 -2.43
N GLY A 60 10.07 14.83 -3.26
CA GLY A 60 10.92 13.73 -2.78
C GLY A 60 12.30 14.20 -2.28
N GLN A 61 12.87 15.23 -2.90
CA GLN A 61 14.14 15.85 -2.46
C GLN A 61 13.96 16.57 -1.12
N GLU A 62 12.90 17.37 -0.98
CA GLU A 62 12.59 18.05 0.29
C GLU A 62 12.29 17.06 1.41
N LEU A 63 11.56 15.98 1.11
CA LEU A 63 11.33 14.89 2.06
C LEU A 63 12.62 14.18 2.47
N ALA A 64 13.62 14.08 1.59
CA ALA A 64 14.92 13.51 1.93
C ALA A 64 15.67 14.40 2.92
N THR A 65 15.62 15.72 2.73
CA THR A 65 16.15 16.72 3.68
C THR A 65 15.42 16.64 5.02
N LEU A 66 14.09 16.56 5.02
CA LEU A 66 13.27 16.44 6.23
C LEU A 66 13.45 15.11 6.96
N ASN A 67 13.99 14.08 6.30
CA ASN A 67 14.28 12.79 6.92
C ASN A 67 15.68 12.75 7.58
N ASP A 68 16.41 13.86 7.62
CA ASP A 68 17.63 13.99 8.40
C ASP A 68 17.32 14.07 9.90
N PRO A 69 17.91 13.20 10.76
CA PRO A 69 17.66 13.22 12.20
C PRO A 69 17.90 14.58 12.88
N GLN A 70 18.91 15.35 12.43
CA GLN A 70 19.21 16.66 13.01
C GLN A 70 18.16 17.70 12.64
N VAL A 71 17.61 17.61 11.43
CA VAL A 71 16.52 18.49 10.97
C VAL A 71 15.24 18.18 11.75
N ILE A 72 14.93 16.89 11.94
CA ILE A 72 13.78 16.43 12.73
C ILE A 72 13.86 16.94 14.17
N GLU A 73 15.03 16.76 14.81
CA GLU A 73 15.28 17.22 16.18
C GLU A 73 15.17 18.75 16.30
N ALA A 74 15.77 19.50 15.36
CA ALA A 74 15.71 20.96 15.35
C ALA A 74 14.28 21.52 15.17
N MET A 75 13.40 20.77 14.49
CA MET A 75 11.99 21.10 14.35
C MET A 75 11.13 20.69 15.56
N GLY A 76 11.69 19.94 16.51
CA GLY A 76 10.99 19.50 17.72
C GLY A 76 10.08 18.29 17.53
N TYR A 77 10.35 17.45 16.52
CA TYR A 77 9.62 16.19 16.30
C TYR A 77 10.41 14.99 16.82
N ASP A 78 9.71 13.94 17.25
CA ASP A 78 10.33 12.70 17.75
C ASP A 78 10.97 11.86 16.63
N ASP A 79 10.29 11.78 15.48
CA ASP A 79 10.74 11.01 14.33
C ASP A 79 10.13 11.52 13.01
N PHE A 80 10.60 10.95 11.89
CA PHE A 80 10.08 11.28 10.57
C PHE A 80 8.59 10.94 10.39
N ALA A 81 8.06 9.99 11.16
CA ALA A 81 6.65 9.63 11.07
C ALA A 81 5.76 10.73 11.66
N ALA A 82 6.18 11.35 12.76
CA ALA A 82 5.55 12.52 13.34
C ALA A 82 5.60 13.71 12.35
N VAL A 83 6.74 13.99 11.72
CA VAL A 83 6.84 15.02 10.67
C VAL A 83 5.85 14.79 9.53
N CYS A 84 5.80 13.56 9.00
CA CYS A 84 4.88 13.22 7.91
C CYS A 84 3.41 13.41 8.28
N THR A 85 3.03 13.02 9.49
CA THR A 85 1.62 13.01 9.92
C THR A 85 1.16 14.38 10.37
N ASP A 86 1.94 15.03 11.22
CA ASP A 86 1.53 16.23 11.94
C ASP A 86 1.82 17.50 11.13
N ALA A 87 2.97 17.56 10.43
CA ALA A 87 3.34 18.73 9.64
C ALA A 87 2.83 18.65 8.18
N LEU A 88 2.90 17.46 7.58
CA LEU A 88 2.67 17.29 6.14
C LEU A 88 1.32 16.64 5.79
N GLY A 89 0.60 16.07 6.76
CA GLY A 89 -0.66 15.40 6.52
C GLY A 89 -0.58 14.22 5.52
N MET A 90 0.58 13.55 5.43
CA MET A 90 0.81 12.46 4.49
C MET A 90 1.28 11.17 5.16
N SER A 91 1.02 10.03 4.50
CA SER A 91 1.50 8.75 5.02
C SER A 91 3.02 8.62 4.89
N VAL A 92 3.66 8.08 5.93
CA VAL A 92 5.10 7.76 5.94
C VAL A 92 5.50 6.84 4.78
N ALA A 93 4.64 5.89 4.42
CA ALA A 93 4.89 4.98 3.29
C ALA A 93 5.01 5.73 1.96
N LYS A 94 4.10 6.69 1.73
CA LYS A 94 4.14 7.55 0.54
C LYS A 94 5.36 8.46 0.54
N ALA A 95 5.70 9.05 1.68
CA ALA A 95 6.90 9.89 1.82
C ALA A 95 8.17 9.11 1.47
N ARG A 96 8.34 7.92 2.06
CA ARG A 96 9.47 7.03 1.78
C ARG A 96 9.54 6.59 0.32
N GLN A 97 8.40 6.39 -0.35
CA GLN A 97 8.38 6.09 -1.78
C GLN A 97 8.91 7.26 -2.62
N LEU A 98 8.52 8.50 -2.31
CA LEU A 98 9.00 9.69 -3.01
C LEU A 98 10.50 9.93 -2.79
N ILE A 99 10.97 9.73 -1.55
CA ILE A 99 12.41 9.75 -1.24
C ILE A 99 13.14 8.67 -2.05
N ALA A 100 12.63 7.43 -2.06
CA ALA A 100 13.28 6.34 -2.79
C ALA A 100 13.38 6.62 -4.29
N VAL A 101 12.33 7.18 -4.90
CA VAL A 101 12.33 7.58 -6.31
C VAL A 101 13.42 8.61 -6.60
N THR A 102 13.58 9.63 -5.76
CA THR A 102 14.53 10.73 -6.00
C THR A 102 15.97 10.39 -5.67
N THR A 103 16.19 9.48 -4.72
CA THR A 103 17.53 9.09 -4.26
C THR A 103 18.13 7.91 -5.03
N ARG A 104 17.29 7.05 -5.62
CA ARG A 104 17.73 5.81 -6.31
C ARG A 104 17.63 5.88 -7.83
N LEU A 105 16.87 6.81 -8.39
CA LEU A 105 16.75 6.99 -9.83
C LEU A 105 17.41 8.29 -10.28
N ALA A 106 18.06 8.24 -11.44
CA ALA A 106 18.48 9.46 -12.12
C ALA A 106 17.24 10.34 -12.43
N PRO A 107 17.29 11.67 -12.20
CA PRO A 107 16.13 12.55 -12.38
C PRO A 107 15.49 12.44 -13.77
N GLN A 108 16.30 12.29 -14.82
CA GLN A 108 15.83 12.16 -16.20
C GLN A 108 15.02 10.88 -16.40
N LEU A 109 15.48 9.77 -15.82
CA LEU A 109 14.76 8.49 -15.89
C LEU A 109 13.46 8.57 -15.09
N ALA A 110 13.50 9.11 -13.87
CA ALA A 110 12.31 9.25 -13.04
C ALA A 110 11.22 10.13 -13.71
N ARG A 111 11.60 11.23 -14.36
CA ARG A 111 10.70 12.06 -15.17
C ARG A 111 10.08 11.27 -16.33
N SER A 112 10.90 10.55 -17.09
CA SER A 112 10.41 9.78 -18.25
C SER A 112 9.42 8.68 -17.87
N LEU A 113 9.59 8.09 -16.68
CA LEU A 113 8.71 7.03 -16.17
C LEU A 113 7.43 7.62 -15.55
N GLY A 114 7.52 8.81 -14.97
CA GLY A 114 6.52 9.35 -14.06
C GLY A 114 6.49 8.59 -12.73
N GLN A 115 5.88 9.22 -11.72
CA GLN A 115 5.87 8.74 -10.33
C GLN A 115 5.46 7.25 -10.20
N ASP A 116 4.33 6.89 -10.81
CA ASP A 116 3.69 5.60 -10.59
C ASP A 116 4.49 4.42 -11.13
N ARG A 117 5.12 4.63 -12.30
CA ARG A 117 5.98 3.65 -12.94
C ARG A 117 7.35 3.60 -12.28
N ALA A 118 7.91 4.74 -11.85
CA ALA A 118 9.13 4.79 -11.07
C ALA A 118 9.01 3.98 -9.77
N VAL A 119 7.90 4.15 -9.03
CA VAL A 119 7.63 3.37 -7.81
C VAL A 119 7.46 1.87 -8.11
N ALA A 120 6.83 1.53 -9.24
CA ALA A 120 6.69 0.13 -9.66
C ALA A 120 8.05 -0.50 -10.00
N LEU A 121 8.91 0.23 -10.72
CA LEU A 121 10.27 -0.20 -11.05
C LEU A 121 11.10 -0.43 -9.78
N LEU A 122 11.12 0.54 -8.85
CA LEU A 122 11.83 0.35 -7.57
C LEU A 122 11.27 -0.82 -6.77
N SER A 123 9.95 -1.03 -6.79
CA SER A 123 9.34 -2.20 -6.14
C SER A 123 9.81 -3.52 -6.75
N LEU A 124 10.06 -3.55 -8.06
CA LEU A 124 10.60 -4.69 -8.79
C LEU A 124 12.08 -4.90 -8.45
N VAL A 125 12.89 -3.84 -8.43
CA VAL A 125 14.31 -3.87 -7.98
C VAL A 125 14.41 -4.40 -6.54
N ASP A 126 13.55 -3.96 -5.64
CA ASP A 126 13.53 -4.43 -4.25
C ASP A 126 13.06 -5.89 -4.13
N ALA A 127 12.36 -6.41 -5.14
CA ALA A 127 11.90 -7.79 -5.16
C ALA A 127 12.97 -8.74 -5.73
N THR A 128 13.81 -8.26 -6.65
CA THR A 128 14.90 -9.05 -7.22
C THR A 128 16.00 -9.26 -6.18
N PRO A 129 16.54 -10.48 -6.07
CA PRO A 129 17.61 -10.79 -5.11
C PRO A 129 18.98 -10.28 -5.54
N GLU A 130 19.13 -9.93 -6.81
CA GLU A 130 20.35 -9.38 -7.40
C GLU A 130 20.49 -7.89 -7.02
N GLU A 131 21.71 -7.44 -6.76
CA GLU A 131 22.02 -6.03 -6.46
C GLU A 131 22.02 -5.18 -7.75
N ASP A 132 20.97 -5.32 -8.54
CA ASP A 132 20.84 -4.60 -9.81
C ASP A 132 20.49 -3.14 -9.56
N THR A 133 21.08 -2.26 -10.37
CA THR A 133 20.67 -0.86 -10.38
C THR A 133 19.30 -0.74 -11.06
N PRO A 134 18.47 0.25 -10.68
CA PRO A 134 17.18 0.43 -11.34
C PRO A 134 17.27 0.66 -12.86
N ALA A 135 18.38 1.22 -13.36
CA ALA A 135 18.60 1.44 -14.79
C ALA A 135 18.87 0.13 -15.55
N GLU A 136 19.51 -0.84 -14.90
CA GLU A 136 19.73 -2.18 -15.45
C GLU A 136 18.42 -2.95 -15.49
N VAL A 137 17.68 -2.99 -14.37
CA VAL A 137 16.37 -3.65 -14.31
C VAL A 137 15.39 -3.06 -15.32
N TRP A 138 15.44 -1.74 -15.54
CA TRP A 138 14.60 -1.08 -16.55
C TRP A 138 14.81 -1.62 -17.97
N LYS A 139 16.06 -1.91 -18.36
CA LYS A 139 16.41 -2.41 -19.69
C LYS A 139 16.42 -3.94 -19.77
N ALA A 140 16.19 -4.62 -18.65
CA ALA A 140 16.27 -6.07 -18.57
C ALA A 140 15.01 -6.74 -19.11
N THR A 141 15.19 -7.98 -19.59
CA THR A 141 14.10 -8.94 -19.75
C THR A 141 14.18 -9.94 -18.62
N LEU A 142 13.31 -9.80 -17.63
CA LEU A 142 13.29 -10.67 -16.45
C LEU A 142 12.55 -11.97 -16.73
N THR A 143 13.03 -13.07 -16.17
CA THR A 143 12.28 -14.33 -16.14
C THR A 143 11.52 -14.43 -14.83
N LEU A 144 10.21 -14.52 -14.91
CA LEU A 144 9.30 -14.57 -13.77
C LEU A 144 9.25 -15.99 -13.17
N PRO A 145 8.77 -16.15 -11.91
CA PRO A 145 8.70 -17.46 -11.26
C PRO A 145 7.82 -18.50 -11.96
N ASP A 146 6.87 -18.06 -12.79
CA ASP A 146 6.02 -18.92 -13.63
C ASP A 146 6.69 -19.31 -14.96
N GLY A 147 7.91 -18.84 -15.22
CA GLY A 147 8.66 -19.05 -16.45
C GLY A 147 8.37 -18.03 -17.54
N ALA A 148 7.42 -17.10 -17.34
CA ALA A 148 7.14 -16.05 -18.32
C ALA A 148 8.29 -15.03 -18.37
N LYS A 149 8.45 -14.38 -19.53
CA LYS A 149 9.45 -13.31 -19.71
C LYS A 149 8.77 -11.95 -19.68
N LEU A 150 9.33 -11.02 -18.91
CA LEU A 150 8.88 -9.64 -18.80
C LEU A 150 9.95 -8.69 -19.33
N ASP A 151 9.66 -8.06 -20.47
CA ASP A 151 10.40 -6.89 -20.95
C ASP A 151 9.95 -5.66 -20.15
N VAL A 152 10.79 -5.17 -19.23
CA VAL A 152 10.40 -4.15 -18.24
C VAL A 152 10.11 -2.81 -18.92
N ASP A 153 10.87 -2.45 -19.95
CA ASP A 153 10.70 -1.21 -20.72
C ASP A 153 9.30 -1.17 -21.37
N LYS A 154 8.90 -2.28 -22.00
CA LYS A 154 7.63 -2.38 -22.73
C LYS A 154 6.42 -2.75 -21.87
N ALA A 155 6.64 -3.29 -20.66
CA ALA A 155 5.56 -3.75 -19.79
C ALA A 155 4.68 -2.61 -19.28
N THR A 156 3.41 -2.89 -18.99
CA THR A 156 2.54 -1.91 -18.31
C THR A 156 2.96 -1.75 -16.83
N THR A 157 2.66 -0.61 -16.22
CA THR A 157 2.94 -0.38 -14.79
C THR A 157 2.28 -1.44 -13.90
N ALA A 158 1.09 -1.91 -14.28
CA ALA A 158 0.40 -2.98 -13.57
C ALA A 158 1.17 -4.31 -13.64
N ALA A 159 1.66 -4.69 -14.84
CA ALA A 159 2.46 -5.89 -15.02
C ALA A 159 3.77 -5.86 -14.22
N ILE A 160 4.44 -4.70 -14.14
CA ILE A 160 5.64 -4.51 -13.31
C ILE A 160 5.34 -4.74 -11.82
N ARG A 161 4.21 -4.20 -11.31
CA ARG A 161 3.79 -4.38 -9.92
C ARG A 161 3.42 -5.84 -9.61
N GLU A 162 2.74 -6.49 -10.55
CA GLU A 162 2.36 -7.89 -10.43
C GLU A 162 3.61 -8.79 -10.40
N ALA A 163 4.57 -8.55 -11.30
CA ALA A 163 5.86 -9.23 -11.31
C ALA A 163 6.62 -9.08 -9.99
N ALA A 164 6.75 -7.85 -9.47
CA ALA A 164 7.35 -7.60 -8.16
C ALA A 164 6.65 -8.40 -7.04
N THR A 165 5.32 -8.46 -7.09
CA THR A 165 4.51 -9.21 -6.13
C THR A 165 4.74 -10.72 -6.23
N MET A 166 4.77 -11.26 -7.45
CA MET A 166 5.03 -12.68 -7.72
C MET A 166 6.42 -13.09 -7.22
N ILE A 167 7.44 -12.30 -7.53
CA ILE A 167 8.82 -12.54 -7.09
C ILE A 167 8.88 -12.53 -5.55
N ARG A 168 8.30 -11.52 -4.89
CA ARG A 168 8.24 -11.46 -3.42
C ARG A 168 7.54 -12.67 -2.80
N ARG A 169 6.39 -13.09 -3.35
CA ARG A 169 5.63 -14.26 -2.87
C ARG A 169 6.42 -15.55 -3.04
N HIS A 170 7.05 -15.73 -4.19
CA HIS A 170 7.87 -16.90 -4.46
C HIS A 170 9.07 -16.98 -3.51
N HIS A 171 9.76 -15.87 -3.24
CA HIS A 171 10.83 -15.84 -2.24
C HIS A 171 10.33 -16.03 -0.81
N ALA A 172 9.16 -15.48 -0.47
CA ALA A 172 8.53 -15.70 0.83
C ALA A 172 8.14 -17.17 1.03
N ALA A 173 7.70 -17.87 -0.01
CA ALA A 173 7.42 -19.30 0.03
C ALA A 173 8.69 -20.15 0.21
N LYS A 174 9.82 -19.72 -0.39
CA LYS A 174 11.12 -20.39 -0.25
C LYS A 174 11.78 -20.20 1.11
N LYS A 175 11.49 -19.10 1.82
CA LYS A 175 11.95 -18.89 3.20
C LYS A 175 10.92 -19.53 4.15
N PRO A 176 11.24 -20.66 4.83
CA PRO A 176 10.33 -21.22 5.84
C PRO A 176 10.00 -20.11 6.84
N GLY A 177 8.71 -19.79 6.92
CA GLY A 177 8.23 -18.49 7.38
C GLY A 177 8.75 -18.09 8.76
N ARG A 178 9.40 -16.93 8.85
CA ARG A 178 9.21 -16.06 10.00
C ARG A 178 7.77 -15.58 9.94
N GLY A 179 6.88 -16.30 10.59
CA GLY A 179 5.50 -15.86 10.81
C GLY A 179 5.49 -14.42 11.34
N ARG A 180 4.55 -13.62 10.85
CA ARG A 180 4.37 -12.23 11.28
C ARG A 180 3.80 -12.25 12.71
N GLY A 181 4.69 -12.36 13.69
CA GLY A 181 4.34 -12.46 15.12
C GLY A 181 5.28 -13.41 15.89
N LEU A 182 5.31 -13.28 17.21
CA LEU A 182 5.89 -14.32 18.06
C LEU A 182 4.96 -15.54 17.99
N THR A 183 5.38 -16.59 17.32
CA THR A 183 4.63 -17.85 17.22
C THR A 183 5.30 -18.92 18.06
N VAL A 184 4.48 -19.75 18.69
CA VAL A 184 4.92 -20.96 19.38
C VAL A 184 5.32 -22.01 18.34
N SER A 185 6.45 -22.68 18.51
CA SER A 185 6.84 -23.80 17.64
C SER A 185 5.98 -25.04 17.91
N PRO A 186 5.85 -25.98 16.96
CA PRO A 186 5.16 -27.25 17.21
C PRO A 186 5.72 -28.03 18.40
N GLU A 187 7.04 -27.95 18.64
CA GLU A 187 7.71 -28.57 19.77
C GLU A 187 7.34 -27.90 21.09
N GLU A 188 7.31 -26.55 21.13
CA GLU A 188 6.90 -25.77 22.29
C GLU A 188 5.42 -26.01 22.64
N GLN A 189 4.57 -26.17 21.62
CA GLN A 189 3.16 -26.51 21.78
C GLN A 189 3.00 -27.93 22.35
N ALA A 190 3.74 -28.91 21.83
CA ALA A 190 3.72 -30.29 22.35
C ALA A 190 4.16 -30.37 23.83
N ALA A 191 5.21 -29.63 24.19
CA ALA A 191 5.69 -29.55 25.58
C ALA A 191 4.62 -28.93 26.50
N ALA A 192 3.96 -27.84 26.07
CA ALA A 192 2.89 -27.20 26.83
C ALA A 192 1.67 -28.13 27.01
N THR A 193 1.28 -28.87 25.97
CA THR A 193 0.19 -29.86 26.05
C THR A 193 0.53 -31.02 26.99
N LYS A 194 1.80 -31.45 27.07
CA LYS A 194 2.24 -32.48 28.04
C LYS A 194 2.07 -31.97 29.49
N ILE A 195 2.41 -30.71 29.74
CA ILE A 195 2.22 -30.04 31.04
C ILE A 195 0.73 -29.92 31.38
N GLU A 196 -0.09 -29.43 30.45
CA GLU A 196 -1.54 -29.30 30.62
C GLU A 196 -2.21 -30.66 30.92
N LYS A 197 -1.86 -31.71 30.18
CA LYS A 197 -2.37 -33.08 30.42
C LYS A 197 -1.92 -33.66 31.76
N SER A 198 -0.69 -33.37 32.21
CA SER A 198 -0.20 -33.82 33.52
C SER A 198 -0.96 -33.17 34.67
N ILE A 199 -1.27 -31.88 34.53
CA ILE A 199 -2.03 -31.09 35.50
C ILE A 199 -3.50 -31.51 35.52
N GLY A 200 -4.12 -31.69 34.35
CA GLY A 200 -5.52 -32.11 34.22
C GLY A 200 -5.83 -33.52 34.73
N ARG A 201 -4.81 -34.35 35.00
CA ARG A 201 -4.98 -35.66 35.65
C ARG A 201 -5.20 -35.57 37.16
N ASP A 202 -4.88 -34.44 37.79
CA ASP A 202 -5.11 -34.22 39.21
C ASP A 202 -6.41 -33.43 39.40
N GLN A 203 -7.47 -34.09 39.89
CA GLN A 203 -8.79 -33.47 40.12
C GLN A 203 -8.71 -32.26 41.07
N GLN A 204 -7.70 -32.20 41.95
CA GLN A 204 -7.52 -31.07 42.85
C GLN A 204 -6.94 -29.82 42.15
N LEU A 205 -6.37 -29.97 40.96
CA LEU A 205 -5.82 -28.88 40.16
C LEU A 205 -6.79 -28.40 39.07
N ALA A 206 -8.03 -28.89 39.03
CA ALA A 206 -9.01 -28.57 37.98
C ALA A 206 -9.36 -27.07 37.85
N GLY A 207 -9.11 -26.26 38.90
CA GLY A 207 -9.25 -24.80 38.87
C GLY A 207 -8.02 -24.04 38.36
N SER A 208 -6.96 -24.73 37.96
CA SER A 208 -5.70 -24.12 37.53
C SER A 208 -5.73 -23.77 36.04
N THR A 209 -5.15 -22.64 35.66
CA THR A 209 -5.06 -22.22 34.25
C THR A 209 -3.63 -22.36 33.75
N VAL A 210 -3.46 -23.06 32.64
CA VAL A 210 -2.17 -23.16 31.93
C VAL A 210 -2.28 -22.34 30.66
N THR A 211 -1.43 -21.32 30.52
CA THR A 211 -1.38 -20.48 29.32
C THR A 211 0.01 -20.49 28.71
N LEU A 212 0.06 -20.70 27.40
CA LEU A 212 1.28 -20.66 26.63
C LEU A 212 1.44 -19.27 26.02
N LYS A 213 2.52 -18.58 26.36
CA LYS A 213 2.86 -17.26 25.83
C LYS A 213 4.05 -17.40 24.91
N ALA A 214 3.88 -17.04 23.64
CA ALA A 214 4.98 -16.99 22.68
C ALA A 214 6.05 -15.99 23.14
N GLY A 215 7.31 -16.33 22.97
CA GLY A 215 8.43 -15.48 23.36
C GLY A 215 9.45 -15.28 22.23
N SER A 216 10.33 -14.30 22.40
CA SER A 216 11.39 -13.99 21.44
C SER A 216 12.37 -15.15 21.27
N LYS A 217 13.07 -15.24 20.12
CA LYS A 217 14.13 -16.24 19.88
C LYS A 217 15.18 -16.36 20.99
N ALA A 218 15.49 -15.27 21.70
CA ALA A 218 16.46 -15.26 22.80
C ALA A 218 15.93 -15.86 24.12
N ARG A 219 14.61 -16.00 24.28
CA ARG A 219 13.95 -16.36 25.55
C ARG A 219 13.01 -17.56 25.46
N GLY A 220 12.66 -18.02 24.24
CA GLY A 220 11.73 -19.12 24.00
C GLY A 220 10.29 -18.81 24.44
N ALA A 221 9.35 -19.71 24.12
CA ALA A 221 7.99 -19.65 24.68
C ALA A 221 7.99 -19.83 26.21
N ARG A 222 6.99 -19.27 26.88
CA ARG A 222 6.80 -19.34 28.33
C ARG A 222 5.48 -19.99 28.68
N VAL A 223 5.50 -20.86 29.67
CA VAL A 223 4.29 -21.41 30.29
C VAL A 223 3.97 -20.61 31.54
N VAL A 224 2.77 -20.06 31.62
CA VAL A 224 2.25 -19.36 32.80
C VAL A 224 1.15 -20.23 33.40
N ILE A 225 1.37 -20.63 34.65
CA ILE A 225 0.44 -21.48 35.41
C ILE A 225 -0.13 -20.66 36.55
N ALA A 226 -1.45 -20.48 36.56
CA ALA A 226 -2.18 -19.89 37.68
C ALA A 226 -2.77 -21.02 38.54
N VAL A 227 -2.49 -21.00 39.84
CA VAL A 227 -2.94 -22.03 40.80
C VAL A 227 -3.17 -21.38 42.16
N ASP A 228 -4.08 -21.95 42.96
CA ASP A 228 -4.23 -21.60 44.37
C ASP A 228 -2.90 -21.85 45.11
N LEU A 229 -2.48 -20.89 45.93
CA LEU A 229 -1.23 -20.95 46.70
C LEU A 229 -1.15 -22.22 47.57
N ARG A 230 -2.28 -22.70 48.10
CA ARG A 230 -2.35 -23.92 48.93
C ARG A 230 -1.97 -25.19 48.15
N LEU A 231 -2.09 -25.14 46.82
CA LEU A 231 -1.83 -26.25 45.91
C LEU A 231 -0.50 -26.10 45.15
N ALA A 232 0.26 -25.03 45.40
CA ALA A 232 1.51 -24.72 44.68
C ALA A 232 2.55 -25.85 44.76
N GLY A 233 2.72 -26.49 45.93
CA GLY A 233 3.65 -27.61 46.09
C GLY A 233 3.24 -28.87 45.30
N ARG A 234 1.94 -29.05 45.07
CA ARG A 234 1.38 -30.17 44.29
C ARG A 234 1.49 -29.89 42.79
N MET A 235 1.26 -28.63 42.40
CA MET A 235 1.52 -28.14 41.06
C MET A 235 2.99 -28.32 40.64
N ALA A 236 3.94 -27.96 41.51
CA ALA A 236 5.37 -28.13 41.24
C ALA A 236 5.73 -29.60 40.93
N LYS A 237 5.15 -30.56 41.65
CA LYS A 237 5.34 -32.00 41.39
C LYS A 237 4.73 -32.44 40.07
N ALA A 238 3.53 -31.96 39.73
CA ALA A 238 2.86 -32.27 38.47
C ALA A 238 3.62 -31.75 37.25
N VAL A 239 4.21 -30.55 37.36
CA VAL A 239 5.08 -29.95 36.33
C VAL A 239 6.41 -30.71 36.24
N ALA A 240 7.06 -31.03 37.36
CA ALA A 240 8.30 -31.80 37.36
C ALA A 240 8.14 -33.17 36.67
N LYS A 241 7.01 -33.85 36.89
CA LYS A 241 6.67 -35.11 36.22
C LYS A 241 6.42 -34.96 34.72
N ALA A 242 5.96 -33.79 34.27
CA ALA A 242 5.69 -33.53 32.85
C ALA A 242 6.95 -33.20 32.06
N VAL A 243 7.96 -32.61 32.71
CA VAL A 243 9.20 -32.16 32.08
C VAL A 243 10.31 -33.23 32.14
N ALA A 244 10.19 -34.20 33.04
CA ALA A 244 10.94 -35.46 32.99
C ALA A 244 10.55 -36.31 31.76
#